data_AF-A0A1Y0EH27-F1
#
_entry.id   AF-A0A1Y0EH27-F1
#
_cell.length_a   1.000
_cell.length_b   1.000
_cell.length_c   1.000
_cell.angle_alpha   90.00
_cell.angle_beta   90.00
_cell.angle_gamma   90.00
#
_symmetry.space_group_name_H-M   'P 1'
#
loop_
_entity.id
_entity.type
_entity.pdbx_description
1 polymer ?
#
loop_
_entity_poly.entity_id
_entity_poly.type
_entity_poly.pdbx_seq_one_letter_code
_entity_poly.pdbx_strand_id
1 'polypeptide(L)'
;MNYIVSPKYKKSVRYKTTYKHSTRDNIFAIHDEYFRFESFLVEFRAGIDIEKVKDWDVLDLDEDTVVDSYESQEDGTDVGYAEWNFSGLTDEEREELEQYIEEEYGLYDHEDWEEVELEISIEGGVNIEPAK
;
A
#
# COMPACT_ATOMS: atom_id res chain seq x y z
N MET A 1 -0.62 -23.46 -1.09
CA MET A 1 -2.07 -23.60 -0.74
C MET A 1 -2.58 -22.20 -0.54
N ASN A 2 -3.69 -21.86 -1.19
CA ASN A 2 -4.12 -20.46 -1.27
C ASN A 2 -5.14 -20.14 -0.19
N TYR A 3 -5.07 -18.91 0.31
CA TYR A 3 -5.95 -18.38 1.32
C TYR A 3 -6.54 -17.07 0.85
N ILE A 4 -7.78 -16.81 1.22
CA ILE A 4 -8.36 -15.47 1.13
C ILE A 4 -7.92 -14.74 2.38
N VAL A 5 -7.18 -13.65 2.20
CA VAL A 5 -6.71 -12.77 3.26
C VAL A 5 -7.43 -11.44 3.13
N SER A 6 -8.12 -11.03 4.17
CA SER A 6 -8.85 -9.77 4.21
C SER A 6 -8.55 -9.03 5.52
N PRO A 7 -8.70 -7.71 5.55
CA PRO A 7 -8.56 -6.98 6.78
C PRO A 7 -9.66 -7.33 7.79
N LYS A 8 -9.30 -7.37 9.06
CA LYS A 8 -10.27 -7.59 10.15
C LYS A 8 -11.18 -6.39 10.39
N TYR A 9 -10.68 -5.18 10.13
CA TYR A 9 -11.40 -3.93 10.32
C TYR A 9 -11.57 -3.16 9.01
N LYS A 10 -12.42 -2.12 9.04
CA LYS A 10 -12.87 -1.42 7.84
C LYS A 10 -11.79 -0.61 7.11
N LYS A 11 -10.70 -0.15 7.73
CA LYS A 11 -9.66 0.67 7.07
C LYS A 11 -8.31 0.07 7.40
N SER A 12 -7.72 -0.65 6.46
CA SER A 12 -6.71 -1.62 6.83
C SER A 12 -5.82 -2.06 5.67
N VAL A 13 -6.23 -1.95 4.41
CA VAL A 13 -5.30 -2.25 3.31
C VAL A 13 -4.60 -0.97 2.91
N ARG A 14 -3.29 -0.91 3.09
CA ARG A 14 -2.46 0.24 2.79
C ARG A 14 -1.67 -0.03 1.51
N TYR A 15 -1.80 0.87 0.56
CA TYR A 15 -0.91 1.01 -0.58
C TYR A 15 -0.01 2.19 -0.28
N LYS A 16 1.30 1.93 -0.23
CA LYS A 16 2.31 2.95 -0.02
C LYS A 16 3.14 3.08 -1.28
N THR A 17 2.97 4.19 -1.98
CA THR A 17 3.71 4.48 -3.21
C THR A 17 4.80 5.51 -2.91
N THR A 18 6.05 5.17 -3.25
CA THR A 18 7.18 6.09 -3.15
C THR A 18 7.49 6.68 -4.52
N TYR A 19 7.54 8.00 -4.59
CA TYR A 19 7.96 8.77 -5.75
C TYR A 19 9.30 9.43 -5.50
N LYS A 20 10.15 9.43 -6.53
CA LYS A 20 11.43 10.13 -6.53
C LYS A 20 11.39 11.25 -7.57
N HIS A 21 11.99 12.39 -7.23
CA HIS A 21 12.17 13.46 -8.18
C HIS A 21 13.22 13.07 -9.24
N SER A 22 12.88 13.20 -10.52
CA SER A 22 13.67 12.73 -11.68
C SER A 22 15.10 13.28 -11.74
N THR A 23 15.30 14.51 -11.26
CA THR A 23 16.62 15.19 -11.32
C THR A 23 17.26 15.48 -9.96
N ARG A 24 16.58 15.22 -8.84
CA ARG A 24 17.01 15.60 -7.49
C ARG A 24 16.97 14.39 -6.58
N ASP A 25 18.13 13.77 -6.35
CA ASP A 25 18.25 12.49 -5.64
C ASP A 25 17.83 12.52 -4.17
N ASN A 26 17.71 13.69 -3.55
CA ASN A 26 17.37 13.85 -2.14
C ASN A 26 15.91 14.28 -1.91
N ILE A 27 15.06 14.16 -2.93
CA ILE A 27 13.67 14.59 -2.90
C ILE A 27 12.75 13.44 -3.22
N PHE A 28 11.80 13.25 -2.31
CA PHE A 28 10.89 12.12 -2.31
C PHE A 28 9.50 12.55 -1.88
N ALA A 29 8.50 11.89 -2.43
CA ALA A 29 7.12 11.96 -1.98
C ALA A 29 6.65 10.54 -1.67
N ILE A 30 5.87 10.40 -0.61
CA ILE A 30 5.21 9.14 -0.25
C ILE A 30 3.72 9.40 -0.29
N HIS A 31 2.99 8.56 -1.01
CA HIS A 31 1.54 8.54 -1.03
C HIS A 31 1.06 7.29 -0.30
N ASP A 32 0.27 7.47 0.75
CA ASP A 32 -0.34 6.39 1.50
C ASP A 32 -1.84 6.39 1.24
N GLU A 33 -2.35 5.35 0.59
CA GLU A 33 -3.77 5.13 0.34
C GLU A 33 -4.30 3.95 1.15
N TYR A 34 -5.34 4.19 1.93
CA TYR A 34 -5.96 3.18 2.79
C TYR A 34 -7.32 2.78 2.23
N PHE A 35 -7.39 1.56 1.72
CA PHE A 35 -8.59 0.97 1.17
C PHE A 35 -9.35 0.17 2.23
N ARG A 36 -10.66 0.13 2.03
CA ARG A 36 -11.59 -0.63 2.84
C ARG A 36 -12.02 -1.88 2.12
N PHE A 37 -12.05 -2.98 2.87
CA PHE A 37 -12.67 -4.24 2.47
C PHE A 37 -12.00 -5.03 1.34
N GLU A 38 -10.89 -4.54 0.78
CA GLU A 38 -10.11 -5.32 -0.19
C GLU A 38 -9.62 -6.64 0.41
N SER A 39 -9.75 -7.71 -0.37
CA SER A 39 -9.17 -9.00 -0.02
C SER A 39 -8.20 -9.50 -1.09
N PHE A 40 -7.33 -10.42 -0.69
CA PHE A 40 -6.27 -10.94 -1.54
C PHE A 40 -6.30 -12.46 -1.51
N LEU A 41 -6.11 -13.09 -2.66
CA LEU A 41 -5.74 -14.49 -2.74
C LEU A 41 -4.25 -14.61 -2.51
N VAL A 42 -3.85 -15.11 -1.34
CA VAL A 42 -2.45 -15.18 -0.92
C VAL A 42 -1.99 -16.64 -0.89
N GLU A 43 -0.85 -16.90 -1.51
CA GLU A 43 -0.08 -18.12 -1.30
C GLU A 43 1.05 -17.83 -0.30
N PHE A 44 0.98 -18.46 0.87
CA PHE A 44 2.05 -18.37 1.88
C PHE A 44 3.17 -19.36 1.59
N ARG A 45 4.39 -19.00 1.98
CA ARG A 45 5.55 -19.88 1.86
C ARG A 45 5.42 -21.16 2.69
N ALA A 46 6.09 -22.20 2.23
CA ALA A 46 6.10 -23.49 2.91
C ALA A 46 6.68 -23.37 4.33
N GLY A 47 5.94 -23.88 5.32
CA GLY A 47 6.34 -23.86 6.73
C GLY A 47 5.87 -22.65 7.52
N ILE A 48 5.18 -21.70 6.88
CA ILE A 48 4.49 -20.61 7.60
C ILE A 48 3.34 -21.16 8.42
N ASP A 49 3.30 -20.77 9.70
CA ASP A 49 2.26 -21.13 10.65
C ASP A 49 1.10 -20.16 10.54
N ILE A 50 0.10 -20.52 9.74
CA ILE A 50 -1.05 -19.67 9.42
C ILE A 50 -1.81 -19.24 10.68
N GLU A 51 -1.87 -20.07 11.72
CA GLU A 51 -2.55 -19.70 12.97
C GLU A 51 -1.83 -18.56 13.68
N LYS A 52 -0.50 -18.46 13.56
CA LYS A 52 0.25 -17.31 14.08
C LYS A 52 0.07 -16.06 13.24
N VAL A 53 -0.02 -16.19 11.90
CA VAL A 53 -0.21 -15.03 11.02
C VAL A 53 -1.55 -14.35 11.32
N LYS A 54 -2.59 -15.10 11.70
CA LYS A 54 -3.88 -14.53 12.15
C LYS A 54 -3.78 -13.62 13.38
N ASP A 55 -2.73 -13.76 14.17
CA ASP A 55 -2.47 -12.93 15.35
C ASP A 55 -1.61 -11.69 15.02
N TRP A 56 -1.14 -11.53 13.78
CA TRP A 56 -0.34 -10.36 13.39
C TRP A 56 -1.22 -9.14 13.22
N ASP A 57 -0.70 -7.99 13.67
CA ASP A 57 -1.35 -6.70 13.47
C ASP A 57 -1.15 -6.17 12.04
N VAL A 58 -0.05 -6.56 11.38
CA VAL A 58 0.27 -6.16 10.02
C VAL A 58 0.78 -7.37 9.26
N LEU A 59 0.26 -7.58 8.05
CA LEU A 59 0.83 -8.47 7.05
C LEU A 59 1.27 -7.64 5.85
N ASP A 60 2.58 -7.56 5.65
CA ASP A 60 3.15 -7.05 4.41
C ASP A 60 3.03 -8.13 3.32
N LEU A 61 2.44 -7.78 2.18
CA LEU A 61 2.23 -8.71 1.07
C LEU A 61 3.48 -8.87 0.22
N ASP A 62 4.41 -7.92 0.27
CA ASP A 62 5.67 -7.94 -0.45
C ASP A 62 6.81 -8.58 0.39
N GLU A 63 6.52 -8.98 1.63
CA GLU A 63 7.46 -9.69 2.52
C GLU A 63 7.75 -11.10 1.99
N ASP A 64 8.87 -11.22 1.30
CA ASP A 64 9.30 -12.41 0.59
C ASP A 64 9.64 -13.60 1.50
N THR A 65 9.79 -13.41 2.82
CA THR A 65 9.99 -14.53 3.74
C THR A 65 8.68 -15.20 4.17
N VAL A 66 7.54 -14.55 3.95
CA VAL A 66 6.22 -14.98 4.43
C VAL A 66 5.29 -15.28 3.26
N VAL A 67 5.19 -14.35 2.31
CA VAL A 67 4.31 -14.42 1.15
C VAL A 67 5.09 -14.93 -0.06
N ASP A 68 4.52 -15.89 -0.78
CA ASP A 68 5.09 -16.41 -2.04
C ASP A 68 4.50 -15.67 -3.24
N SER A 69 3.18 -15.45 -3.22
CA SER A 69 2.48 -14.62 -4.20
C SER A 69 1.13 -14.16 -3.67
N TYR A 70 0.59 -13.10 -4.26
CA TYR A 70 -0.75 -12.62 -3.97
C TYR A 70 -1.42 -12.02 -5.21
N GLU A 71 -2.76 -12.02 -5.21
CA GLU A 71 -3.59 -11.38 -6.23
C GLU A 71 -4.78 -10.70 -5.55
N SER A 72 -5.08 -9.45 -5.92
CA SER A 72 -6.24 -8.73 -5.40
C SER A 72 -7.54 -9.40 -5.88
N GLN A 73 -8.49 -9.60 -4.98
CA GLN A 73 -9.86 -9.97 -5.33
C GLN A 73 -10.58 -8.70 -5.80
N GLU A 74 -11.35 -8.75 -6.89
CA GLU A 74 -12.12 -7.61 -7.40
C GLU A 74 -13.34 -7.27 -6.51
N ASP A 75 -13.18 -7.26 -5.18
CA ASP A 75 -14.26 -7.23 -4.19
C ASP A 75 -14.41 -5.90 -3.43
N GLY A 76 -13.51 -4.93 -3.65
CA GLY A 76 -13.67 -3.58 -3.12
C GLY A 76 -12.66 -2.57 -3.67
N THR A 77 -13.10 -1.33 -3.89
CA THR A 77 -12.24 -0.19 -4.24
C THR A 77 -12.66 1.05 -3.43
N ASP A 78 -13.07 0.87 -2.17
CA ASP A 78 -13.50 1.98 -1.30
C ASP A 78 -12.27 2.63 -0.66
N VAL A 79 -11.75 3.69 -1.30
CA VAL A 79 -10.69 4.52 -0.73
C VAL A 79 -11.21 5.18 0.55
N GLY A 80 -10.65 4.76 1.68
CA GLY A 80 -11.07 5.21 2.99
C GLY A 80 -10.38 6.49 3.47
N TYR A 81 -9.12 6.68 3.08
CA TYR A 81 -8.23 7.79 3.44
C TYR A 81 -7.01 7.77 2.51
N ALA A 82 -6.48 8.96 2.19
CA ALA A 82 -5.23 9.11 1.46
C ALA A 82 -4.41 10.25 2.06
N GLU A 83 -3.09 10.13 2.05
CA GLU A 83 -2.14 11.06 2.67
C GLU A 83 -0.87 11.19 1.81
N TRP A 84 -0.39 12.43 1.66
CA TRP A 84 0.89 12.72 1.02
C TRP A 84 1.91 13.23 2.03
N ASN A 85 3.14 12.72 1.93
CA ASN A 85 4.28 13.13 2.73
C ASN A 85 5.46 13.52 1.83
N PHE A 86 5.97 14.73 1.98
CA PHE A 86 7.06 15.25 1.15
C PHE A 86 8.35 15.47 1.94
N SER A 87 9.48 15.07 1.35
CA SER A 87 10.81 15.23 1.93
C SER A 87 11.75 15.97 0.98
N GLY A 88 12.55 16.88 1.53
CA GLY A 88 13.59 17.61 0.78
C GLY A 88 13.12 18.80 -0.06
N LEU A 89 11.82 19.10 -0.05
CA LEU A 89 11.24 20.32 -0.62
C LEU A 89 11.34 21.50 0.36
N THR A 90 11.46 22.70 -0.19
CA THR A 90 11.19 23.96 0.55
C THR A 90 9.69 24.12 0.81
N ASP A 91 9.33 25.02 1.72
CA ASP A 91 7.91 25.28 2.05
C ASP A 91 7.14 25.79 0.82
N GLU A 92 7.74 26.67 0.00
CA GLU A 92 7.14 27.20 -1.23
C GLU A 92 6.90 26.10 -2.27
N GLU A 93 7.93 25.28 -2.57
CA GLU A 93 7.79 24.13 -3.49
C GLU A 93 6.75 23.12 -2.99
N ARG A 94 6.66 22.91 -1.67
CA ARG A 94 5.65 22.01 -1.08
C ARG A 94 4.24 22.56 -1.29
N GLU A 95 4.01 23.84 -1.00
CA GLU A 95 2.69 24.46 -1.19
C GLU A 95 2.24 24.43 -2.66
N GLU A 96 3.15 24.66 -3.61
CA GLU A 96 2.87 24.55 -5.04
C GLU A 96 2.51 23.12 -5.44
N LEU A 97 3.25 22.12 -4.94
CA LEU A 97 3.00 20.71 -5.26
C LEU A 97 1.70 20.20 -4.63
N GLU A 98 1.39 20.62 -3.39
CA GLU A 98 0.13 20.30 -2.72
C GLU A 98 -1.07 20.86 -3.50
N GLN A 99 -0.97 22.08 -4.03
CA GLN A 99 -2.01 22.65 -4.90
C GLN A 99 -2.15 21.85 -6.20
N TYR A 100 -1.04 21.49 -6.84
CA TYR A 100 -1.06 20.65 -8.04
C TYR A 100 -1.75 19.30 -7.77
N ILE A 101 -1.42 18.63 -6.67
CA ILE A 101 -2.03 17.34 -6.31
C ILE A 101 -3.53 17.47 -6.05
N GLU A 102 -3.98 18.57 -5.45
CA GLU A 102 -5.42 18.84 -5.26
C GLU A 102 -6.15 19.06 -6.60
N GLU A 103 -5.50 19.69 -7.57
CA GLU A 103 -6.07 19.98 -8.89
C GLU A 103 -6.04 18.77 -9.85
N GLU A 104 -4.92 18.04 -9.88
CA GLU A 104 -4.65 16.95 -10.83
C GLU A 104 -4.77 15.54 -10.20
N TYR A 105 -5.22 15.45 -8.95
CA TYR A 105 -5.48 14.20 -8.22
C TYR A 105 -4.26 13.30 -7.99
N GLY A 106 -3.03 13.84 -7.98
CA GLY A 106 -1.82 13.10 -7.59
C GLY A 106 -0.57 13.46 -8.40
N LEU A 107 0.51 12.70 -8.18
CA LEU A 107 1.78 12.86 -8.92
C LEU A 107 1.95 11.87 -10.08
N TYR A 108 0.94 11.03 -10.36
CA TYR A 108 1.01 9.95 -11.33
C TYR A 108 1.45 10.40 -12.74
N ASP A 109 1.03 11.60 -13.14
CA ASP A 109 1.30 12.19 -14.45
C ASP A 109 2.26 13.40 -14.37
N HIS A 110 2.87 13.67 -13.21
CA HIS A 110 3.77 14.80 -13.06
C HIS A 110 5.14 14.48 -13.66
N GLU A 111 5.58 15.26 -14.66
CA GLU A 111 6.77 14.96 -15.48
C GLU A 111 8.09 14.86 -14.68
N ASP A 112 8.21 15.60 -13.58
CA ASP A 112 9.38 15.58 -12.70
C ASP A 112 9.39 14.45 -11.66
N TRP A 113 8.36 13.61 -11.58
CA TRP A 113 8.26 12.54 -10.58
C TRP A 113 8.15 11.17 -11.21
N GLU A 114 8.86 10.21 -10.64
CA GLU A 114 8.84 8.80 -11.06
C GLU A 114 8.43 7.93 -9.87
N GLU A 115 7.48 7.02 -10.10
CA GLU A 115 7.15 5.95 -9.16
C GLU A 115 8.31 4.94 -9.13
N VAL A 116 8.86 4.71 -7.93
CA VAL A 116 10.02 3.82 -7.76
C VAL A 116 9.73 2.58 -6.93
N GLU A 117 8.69 2.61 -6.10
CA GLU A 117 8.35 1.52 -5.19
C GLU A 117 6.87 1.59 -4.81
N LEU A 118 6.22 0.43 -4.79
CA LEU A 118 4.88 0.23 -4.27
C LEU A 118 4.92 -0.90 -3.25
N GLU A 119 4.48 -0.63 -2.03
CA GLU A 119 4.36 -1.62 -0.96
C GLU A 119 2.88 -1.78 -0.59
N ILE A 120 2.40 -3.02 -0.48
CA ILE A 120 1.02 -3.32 -0.10
C ILE A 120 1.00 -4.10 1.22
N SER A 121 0.23 -3.61 2.19
CA SER A 121 0.09 -4.26 3.49
C SER A 121 -1.34 -4.26 4.01
N ILE A 122 -1.66 -5.26 4.83
CA ILE A 122 -2.93 -5.39 5.55
C ILE A 122 -2.66 -5.12 7.02
N GLU A 123 -3.09 -3.95 7.49
CA GLU A 123 -2.91 -3.42 8.84
C GLU A 123 -4.15 -3.61 9.73
N GLY A 124 -3.97 -3.52 11.05
CA GLY A 124 -5.05 -3.67 12.03
C GLY A 124 -5.53 -5.12 12.21
N GLY A 125 -4.77 -6.11 11.74
CA GLY A 125 -5.07 -7.52 11.88
C GLY A 125 -5.75 -8.14 10.66
N VAL A 126 -5.47 -9.42 10.46
CA VAL A 126 -5.87 -10.16 9.26
C VAL A 126 -6.89 -11.27 9.56
N ASN A 127 -7.87 -11.41 8.67
CA ASN A 127 -8.69 -12.60 8.56
C ASN A 127 -8.08 -13.50 7.47
N ILE A 128 -7.89 -14.77 7.77
CA ILE A 128 -7.32 -15.74 6.82
C ILE A 128 -8.24 -16.96 6.74
N GLU A 129 -8.77 -17.22 5.55
CA GLU A 129 -9.68 -18.32 5.27
C GLU A 129 -9.14 -19.18 4.10
N PRO A 130 -9.29 -20.51 4.12
CA PRO A 130 -8.91 -21.33 2.96
C PRO A 130 -9.69 -20.90 1.71
N ALA A 131 -8.98 -20.70 0.60
CA ALA A 131 -9.62 -20.51 -0.70
C ALA A 131 -10.34 -21.80 -1.12
N LYS A 132 -11.57 -21.68 -1.66
CA LYS A 132 -12.39 -22.82 -2.07
C LYS A 132 -12.03 -23.36 -3.45
#